data_AF-A0A2U2SE12-F1
#
_entry.id   AF-A0A2U2SE12-F1
#
_cell.length_a   1.000
_cell.length_b   1.000
_cell.length_c   1.000
_cell.angle_alpha   90.00
_cell.angle_beta   90.00
_cell.angle_gamma   90.00
#
_symmetry.space_group_name_H-M   'P 1'
#
loop_
_entity.id
_entity.type
_entity.pdbx_description
1 polymer ?
#
loop_
_entity_poly.entity_id
_entity_poly.type
_entity_poly.pdbx_seq_one_letter_code
_entity_poly.pdbx_strand_id
1 'polypeptide(L)'
;MGERFFVNVRLDLRQRVLITAALLAVNLCYLPLNRLMTGGTTVEIWLDRLVPFWPVWIVPYLLAIVWWIVAGVWAFWSMRDALYLALVSSWVSSCLIGFCIFIFYPTYMIRPSLTGDGWAETIVRWVYEHDRTYNAFPSMHLWVTVTITLYWSYWKPRWRIWMWGATILVALSTVLSGQHWILDVVGGTFLAIVCYYLGPMVVACVLPGTLHSSIRPPSTEL
;
A
#
# COMPACT_ATOMS: atom_id res chain seq x y z
N MET A 1 25.20 10.78 6.76
CA MET A 1 24.64 10.10 7.94
C MET A 1 24.34 8.67 7.51
N GLY A 2 25.15 7.72 7.99
CA GLY A 2 25.30 6.39 7.39
C GLY A 2 24.06 5.51 7.50
N GLU A 3 23.89 4.62 6.52
CA GLU A 3 22.90 3.55 6.53
C GLU A 3 23.06 2.72 7.80
N ARG A 4 22.08 2.80 8.70
CA ARG A 4 22.03 1.98 9.92
C ARG A 4 21.03 0.84 9.77
N PHE A 5 20.87 0.29 8.56
CA PHE A 5 19.98 -0.82 8.29
C PHE A 5 20.72 -1.93 7.56
N PHE A 6 20.76 -3.12 8.17
CA PHE A 6 21.37 -4.34 7.63
C PHE A 6 22.71 -4.13 6.91
N VAL A 7 23.75 -3.78 7.67
CA VAL A 7 25.10 -3.63 7.11
C VAL A 7 25.54 -4.98 6.49
N ASN A 8 26.08 -4.93 5.27
CA ASN A 8 26.62 -6.08 4.51
C ASN A 8 25.61 -7.10 3.95
N VAL A 9 24.30 -6.82 3.90
CA VAL A 9 23.38 -7.66 3.13
C VAL A 9 23.69 -7.53 1.64
N ARG A 10 24.00 -8.66 1.01
CA ARG A 10 24.09 -8.80 -0.44
C ARG A 10 23.11 -9.86 -0.90
N LEU A 11 22.22 -9.50 -1.81
CA LEU A 11 21.28 -10.44 -2.41
C LEU A 11 21.76 -10.78 -3.81
N ASP A 12 21.86 -12.07 -4.11
CA ASP A 12 21.99 -12.51 -5.49
C ASP A 12 20.67 -12.35 -6.25
N LEU A 13 20.70 -12.49 -7.58
CA LEU A 13 19.52 -12.35 -8.43
C LEU A 13 18.43 -13.36 -8.06
N ARG A 14 18.80 -14.60 -7.71
CA ARG A 14 17.84 -15.65 -7.34
C ARG A 14 17.10 -15.27 -6.07
N GLN A 15 17.80 -14.75 -5.07
CA GLN A 15 17.22 -14.26 -3.83
C GLN A 15 16.27 -13.09 -4.08
N ARG A 16 16.65 -12.09 -4.89
CA ARG A 16 15.75 -10.99 -5.26
C ARG A 16 14.50 -11.49 -5.97
N VAL A 17 14.64 -12.45 -6.90
CA VAL A 17 13.50 -13.04 -7.62
C VAL A 17 12.57 -13.76 -6.65
N LEU A 18 13.11 -14.60 -5.75
CA LEU A 18 12.30 -15.33 -4.76
C LEU A 18 11.58 -14.38 -3.80
N ILE A 19 12.25 -13.35 -3.32
CA ILE A 19 11.67 -12.32 -2.43
C ILE A 19 10.54 -11.57 -3.15
N THR A 20 10.76 -11.17 -4.40
CA THR A 20 9.70 -10.51 -5.21
C THR A 20 8.54 -11.45 -5.49
N ALA A 21 8.82 -12.70 -5.85
CA ALA A 21 7.79 -13.70 -6.12
C ALA A 21 6.92 -13.95 -4.87
N ALA A 22 7.54 -14.01 -3.69
CA ALA A 22 6.83 -14.12 -2.42
C ALA A 22 5.95 -12.88 -2.16
N LEU A 23 6.48 -11.67 -2.38
CA LEU A 23 5.69 -10.44 -2.29
C LEU A 23 4.47 -10.48 -3.22
N LEU A 24 4.66 -10.83 -4.49
CA LEU A 24 3.57 -10.92 -5.47
C LEU A 24 2.54 -11.98 -5.07
N ALA A 25 2.99 -13.16 -4.62
CA ALA A 25 2.12 -14.22 -4.15
C ALA A 25 1.25 -13.76 -2.97
N VAL A 26 1.83 -13.06 -2.00
CA VAL A 26 1.08 -12.47 -0.88
C VAL A 26 0.09 -11.41 -1.39
N ASN A 27 0.49 -10.52 -2.30
CA ASN A 27 -0.45 -9.51 -2.84
C ASN A 27 -1.63 -10.16 -3.58
N LEU A 28 -1.41 -11.27 -4.29
CA LEU A 28 -2.47 -12.00 -4.98
C LEU A 28 -3.51 -12.60 -4.03
N CYS A 29 -3.19 -12.81 -2.73
CA CYS A 29 -4.16 -13.22 -1.72
C CYS A 29 -5.27 -12.19 -1.48
N TYR A 30 -5.09 -10.93 -1.91
CA TYR A 30 -6.16 -9.93 -1.89
C TYR A 30 -7.38 -10.37 -2.71
N LEU A 31 -7.18 -11.00 -3.88
CA LEU A 31 -8.25 -11.40 -4.79
C LEU A 31 -9.25 -12.40 -4.18
N PRO A 32 -8.81 -13.57 -3.63
CA PRO A 32 -9.73 -14.48 -2.97
C PRO A 32 -10.36 -13.83 -1.73
N LEU A 33 -9.63 -13.03 -0.95
CA LEU A 33 -10.22 -12.31 0.18
C LEU A 33 -11.36 -11.39 -0.28
N ASN A 34 -11.12 -10.55 -1.29
CA ASN A 34 -12.11 -9.62 -1.80
C ASN A 34 -13.37 -10.33 -2.35
N ARG A 35 -13.20 -11.53 -2.93
CA ARG A 35 -14.31 -12.31 -3.50
C ARG A 35 -15.06 -13.18 -2.51
N LEU A 36 -14.38 -13.69 -1.47
CA LEU A 36 -14.94 -14.65 -0.52
C LEU A 36 -15.51 -13.98 0.73
N MET A 37 -15.06 -12.77 1.07
CA MET A 37 -15.60 -12.04 2.21
C MET A 37 -17.05 -11.60 1.97
N THR A 38 -17.87 -11.71 3.01
CA THR A 38 -19.27 -11.32 3.03
C THR A 38 -19.63 -10.75 4.41
N GLY A 39 -20.67 -9.91 4.46
CA GLY A 39 -21.07 -9.24 5.70
C GLY A 39 -20.08 -8.18 6.16
N GLY A 40 -20.11 -7.85 7.45
CA GLY A 40 -19.23 -6.85 8.05
C GLY A 40 -19.94 -5.56 8.43
N THR A 41 -19.14 -4.52 8.70
CA THR A 41 -19.63 -3.20 9.11
C THR A 41 -19.01 -2.08 8.27
N THR A 42 -19.65 -0.92 8.26
CA THR A 42 -19.05 0.28 7.67
C THR A 42 -18.20 0.99 8.71
N VAL A 43 -17.20 1.73 8.24
CA VAL A 43 -16.40 2.64 9.08
C VAL A 43 -16.63 4.11 8.67
N GLU A 44 -17.80 4.38 8.08
CA GLU A 44 -18.24 5.73 7.71
C GLU A 44 -18.25 6.63 8.95
N ILE A 45 -17.71 7.85 8.79
CA ILE A 45 -17.82 8.92 9.77
C ILE A 45 -18.56 10.12 9.16
N TRP A 46 -18.95 11.08 10.00
CA TRP A 46 -19.70 12.25 9.55
C TRP A 46 -18.98 13.08 8.47
N LEU A 47 -17.65 13.05 8.43
CA LEU A 47 -16.85 13.73 7.40
C LEU A 47 -17.05 13.15 6.00
N ASP A 48 -17.32 11.85 5.88
CA ASP A 48 -17.53 11.18 4.58
C ASP A 48 -18.74 11.77 3.85
N ARG A 49 -19.73 12.28 4.58
CA ARG A 49 -20.91 12.94 4.01
C ARG A 49 -20.60 14.28 3.33
N LEU A 50 -19.43 14.85 3.59
CA LEU A 50 -18.94 16.07 2.95
C LEU A 50 -18.13 15.77 1.69
N VAL A 51 -17.75 14.51 1.45
CA VAL A 51 -16.94 14.12 0.31
C VAL A 51 -17.84 13.89 -0.90
N PRO A 52 -17.72 14.69 -1.97
CA PRO A 52 -18.51 14.47 -3.17
C PRO A 52 -17.96 13.28 -3.96
N PHE A 53 -18.85 12.51 -4.58
CA PHE A 53 -18.47 11.47 -5.53
C PHE A 53 -18.23 12.07 -6.92
N TRP A 54 -16.99 12.01 -7.40
CA TRP A 54 -16.57 12.52 -8.71
C TRP A 54 -15.90 11.40 -9.52
N PRO A 55 -16.61 10.76 -10.47
CA PRO A 55 -16.14 9.58 -11.21
C PRO A 55 -14.74 9.70 -11.83
N VAL A 56 -14.34 10.90 -12.28
CA VAL A 56 -13.04 11.16 -12.91
C VAL A 56 -11.85 10.76 -12.03
N TRP A 57 -12.02 10.76 -10.70
CA TRP A 57 -10.99 10.35 -9.74
C TRP A 57 -10.67 8.86 -9.78
N ILE A 58 -11.45 8.05 -10.50
CA ILE A 58 -11.09 6.65 -10.76
C ILE A 58 -9.78 6.52 -11.54
N VAL A 59 -9.40 7.54 -12.32
CA VAL A 59 -8.15 7.53 -13.10
C VAL A 59 -6.91 7.52 -12.19
N PRO A 60 -6.69 8.49 -11.29
CA PRO A 60 -5.56 8.43 -10.35
C PRO A 60 -5.64 7.23 -9.40
N TYR A 61 -6.84 6.72 -9.10
CA TYR A 61 -7.02 5.47 -8.34
C TYR A 61 -6.39 4.28 -9.08
N LEU A 62 -6.74 4.07 -10.35
CA LEU A 62 -6.17 2.96 -11.16
C LEU A 62 -4.69 3.18 -11.51
N LEU A 63 -4.27 4.42 -11.75
CA LEU A 63 -2.87 4.75 -12.00
C LEU A 63 -1.96 4.44 -10.80
N ALA A 64 -2.50 4.40 -9.58
CA ALA A 64 -1.75 3.95 -8.41
C ALA A 64 -1.19 2.53 -8.61
N ILE A 65 -1.98 1.62 -9.19
CA ILE A 65 -1.55 0.24 -9.47
C ILE A 65 -0.37 0.21 -10.45
N VAL A 66 -0.45 1.03 -11.51
CA VAL A 66 0.66 1.18 -12.48
C VAL A 66 1.90 1.72 -11.79
N TRP A 67 1.74 2.73 -10.93
CA TRP A 67 2.83 3.30 -10.14
C TRP A 67 3.48 2.24 -9.24
N TRP A 68 2.70 1.39 -8.56
CA TRP A 68 3.24 0.34 -7.70
C TRP A 68 4.09 -0.67 -8.47
N ILE A 69 3.67 -1.06 -9.67
CA ILE A 69 4.42 -1.97 -10.55
C ILE A 69 5.74 -1.32 -10.96
N VAL A 70 5.69 -0.07 -11.45
CA VAL A 70 6.89 0.67 -11.88
C VAL A 70 7.86 0.86 -10.71
N ALA A 71 7.35 1.25 -9.54
CA ALA A 71 8.15 1.42 -8.34
C ALA A 71 8.79 0.11 -7.86
N GLY A 72 8.02 -0.99 -7.89
CA GLY A 72 8.51 -2.33 -7.53
C GLY A 72 9.60 -2.83 -8.47
N VAL A 73 9.40 -2.72 -9.79
CA VAL A 73 10.39 -3.13 -10.81
C VAL A 73 11.66 -2.29 -10.70
N TRP A 74 11.54 -0.97 -10.51
CA TRP A 74 12.72 -0.14 -10.35
C TRP A 74 13.47 -0.45 -9.04
N ALA A 75 12.74 -0.67 -7.94
CA ALA A 75 13.36 -1.10 -6.68
C ALA A 75 14.09 -2.44 -6.84
N PHE A 76 13.48 -3.40 -7.53
CA PHE A 76 14.06 -4.71 -7.80
C PHE A 76 15.40 -4.65 -8.55
N TRP A 77 15.59 -3.69 -9.46
CA TRP A 77 16.83 -3.59 -10.23
C TRP A 77 17.87 -2.65 -9.62
N SER A 78 17.44 -1.59 -8.95
CA SER A 78 18.34 -0.47 -8.64
C SER A 78 18.42 -0.11 -7.15
N MET A 79 17.46 -0.54 -6.32
CA MET A 79 17.51 -0.25 -4.89
C MET A 79 18.55 -1.15 -4.22
N ARG A 80 19.32 -0.60 -3.28
CA ARG A 80 20.34 -1.35 -2.52
C ARG A 80 19.67 -2.49 -1.74
N ASP A 81 20.35 -3.63 -1.64
CA ASP A 81 19.81 -4.88 -1.06
C ASP A 81 19.13 -4.69 0.31
N ALA A 82 19.82 -4.02 1.24
CA ALA A 82 19.28 -3.76 2.57
C ALA A 82 17.97 -2.94 2.55
N LEU A 83 17.91 -1.90 1.70
CA LEU A 83 16.73 -1.04 1.59
C LEU A 83 15.59 -1.74 0.83
N TYR A 84 15.92 -2.52 -0.20
CA TYR A 84 14.98 -3.35 -0.93
C TYR A 84 14.34 -4.40 -0.03
N LEU A 85 15.13 -5.08 0.81
CA LEU A 85 14.63 -6.06 1.76
C LEU A 85 13.74 -5.41 2.85
N ALA A 86 14.12 -4.21 3.33
CA ALA A 86 13.28 -3.42 4.23
C ALA A 86 11.95 -2.99 3.59
N LEU A 87 11.97 -2.56 2.33
CA LEU A 87 10.77 -2.22 1.56
C LEU A 87 9.84 -3.42 1.42
N VAL A 88 10.36 -4.55 0.92
CA VAL A 88 9.55 -5.74 0.68
C VAL A 88 8.99 -6.31 1.99
N SER A 89 9.80 -6.39 3.04
CA SER A 89 9.34 -6.89 4.34
C SER A 89 8.25 -6.02 4.96
N SER A 90 8.37 -4.70 4.86
CA SER A 90 7.32 -3.78 5.32
C SER A 90 6.04 -3.92 4.52
N TRP A 91 6.13 -4.05 3.19
CA TRP A 91 4.97 -4.28 2.34
C TRP A 91 4.29 -5.62 2.68
N VAL A 92 5.06 -6.71 2.75
CA VAL A 92 4.52 -8.04 3.13
C VAL A 92 3.88 -7.98 4.51
N SER A 93 4.50 -7.30 5.49
CA SER A 93 3.94 -7.14 6.82
C SER A 93 2.61 -6.38 6.79
N SER A 94 2.52 -5.29 6.02
CA SER A 94 1.26 -4.55 5.81
C SER A 94 0.18 -5.44 5.20
N CYS A 95 0.52 -6.25 4.19
CA CYS A 95 -0.43 -7.19 3.60
C CYS A 95 -0.91 -8.22 4.62
N LEU A 96 -0.01 -8.88 5.35
CA LEU A 96 -0.41 -9.92 6.32
C LEU A 96 -1.28 -9.36 7.43
N ILE A 97 -0.91 -8.20 8.00
CA ILE A 97 -1.71 -7.55 9.06
C ILE A 97 -3.04 -7.04 8.49
N GLY A 98 -3.04 -6.40 7.32
CA GLY A 98 -4.25 -5.92 6.66
C GLY A 98 -5.22 -7.06 6.33
N PHE A 99 -4.72 -8.18 5.83
CA PHE A 99 -5.52 -9.37 5.54
C PHE A 99 -6.08 -10.01 6.81
N CYS A 100 -5.31 -10.07 7.89
CA CYS A 100 -5.85 -10.48 9.20
C CYS A 100 -7.00 -9.56 9.62
N ILE A 101 -6.87 -8.23 9.46
CA ILE A 101 -7.96 -7.30 9.77
C ILE A 101 -9.16 -7.56 8.87
N PHE A 102 -8.99 -7.77 7.57
CA PHE A 102 -10.10 -8.10 6.67
C PHE A 102 -10.86 -9.36 7.07
N ILE A 103 -10.14 -10.39 7.57
CA ILE A 103 -10.74 -11.66 8.00
C ILE A 103 -11.48 -11.51 9.34
N PHE A 104 -10.85 -10.86 10.34
CA PHE A 104 -11.38 -10.81 11.71
C PHE A 104 -12.30 -9.61 11.97
N TYR A 105 -12.20 -8.57 11.15
CA TYR A 105 -13.01 -7.35 11.20
C TYR A 105 -13.41 -6.94 9.77
N PRO A 106 -14.30 -7.71 9.12
CA PRO A 106 -14.71 -7.44 7.76
C PRO A 106 -15.44 -6.10 7.67
N THR A 107 -15.01 -5.29 6.72
CA THR A 107 -15.58 -3.96 6.46
C THR A 107 -15.87 -3.78 4.99
N TYR A 108 -16.82 -2.89 4.69
CA TYR A 108 -17.23 -2.61 3.32
C TYR A 108 -17.54 -1.13 3.07
N MET A 109 -17.42 -0.74 1.80
CA MET A 109 -17.80 0.57 1.28
C MET A 109 -19.18 0.50 0.62
N ILE A 110 -20.06 1.44 0.94
CA ILE A 110 -21.32 1.61 0.20
C ILE A 110 -21.02 2.48 -1.02
N ARG A 111 -20.92 1.84 -2.18
CA ARG A 111 -20.58 2.51 -3.43
C ARG A 111 -21.72 3.42 -3.92
N PRO A 112 -21.43 4.67 -4.31
CA PRO A 112 -22.42 5.57 -4.89
C PRO A 112 -23.06 4.98 -6.16
N SER A 113 -24.36 5.21 -6.35
CA SER A 113 -25.06 4.87 -7.58
C SER A 113 -24.56 5.74 -8.74
N LEU A 114 -24.24 5.10 -9.86
CA LEU A 114 -23.86 5.81 -11.09
C LEU A 114 -25.11 6.29 -11.82
N THR A 115 -25.22 7.60 -12.07
CA THR A 115 -26.38 8.21 -12.76
C THR A 115 -26.07 8.65 -14.20
N GLY A 116 -24.82 8.54 -14.65
CA GLY A 116 -24.38 8.97 -15.98
C GLY A 116 -23.72 7.83 -16.78
N ASP A 117 -23.58 8.07 -18.08
CA ASP A 117 -22.94 7.17 -19.06
C ASP A 117 -21.69 7.78 -19.70
N GLY A 118 -21.05 8.73 -19.00
CA GLY A 118 -19.77 9.28 -19.44
C GLY A 118 -18.63 8.26 -19.41
N TRP A 119 -17.49 8.64 -19.99
CA TRP A 119 -16.32 7.76 -20.05
C TRP A 119 -15.79 7.41 -18.65
N ALA A 120 -15.88 8.33 -17.70
CA ALA A 120 -15.41 8.11 -16.34
C ALA A 120 -16.34 7.13 -15.59
N GLU A 121 -17.66 7.32 -15.71
CA GLU A 121 -18.68 6.42 -15.16
C GLU A 121 -18.56 5.02 -15.75
N THR A 122 -18.22 4.90 -17.03
CA THR A 122 -17.97 3.61 -17.69
C THR A 122 -16.79 2.87 -17.03
N ILE A 123 -15.70 3.58 -16.73
CA ILE A 123 -14.56 2.99 -16.02
C ILE A 123 -14.96 2.60 -14.58
N VAL A 124 -15.69 3.45 -13.87
CA VAL A 124 -16.16 3.12 -12.52
C VAL A 124 -17.05 1.89 -12.53
N ARG A 125 -17.96 1.77 -13.52
CA ARG A 125 -18.82 0.58 -13.70
C ARG A 125 -17.99 -0.69 -13.91
N TRP A 126 -16.97 -0.62 -14.77
CA TRP A 126 -16.04 -1.73 -14.96
C TRP A 126 -15.32 -2.12 -13.65
N VAL A 127 -14.87 -1.14 -12.85
CA VAL A 127 -14.29 -1.41 -11.52
C VAL A 127 -15.32 -2.07 -10.60
N TYR A 128 -16.57 -1.61 -10.60
CA TYR A 128 -17.63 -2.18 -9.77
C TYR A 128 -17.94 -3.65 -10.08
N GLU A 129 -17.76 -4.06 -11.34
CA GLU A 129 -17.97 -5.44 -11.78
C GLU A 129 -16.82 -6.38 -11.38
N HIS A 130 -15.59 -5.86 -11.29
CA HIS A 130 -14.38 -6.68 -11.12
C HIS A 130 -13.82 -6.67 -9.70
N ASP A 131 -14.10 -5.62 -8.93
CA ASP A 131 -13.66 -5.45 -7.55
C ASP A 131 -14.89 -5.36 -6.64
N ARG A 132 -14.94 -6.17 -5.58
CA ARG A 132 -16.04 -6.14 -4.62
C ARG A 132 -15.85 -5.01 -3.62
N THR A 133 -16.93 -4.65 -2.95
CA THR A 133 -16.97 -3.58 -1.92
C THR A 133 -16.30 -3.97 -0.60
N TYR A 134 -15.89 -5.23 -0.43
CA TYR A 134 -15.26 -5.75 0.76
C TYR A 134 -13.76 -5.40 0.81
N ASN A 135 -13.11 -5.69 1.94
CA ASN A 135 -11.70 -5.33 2.19
C ASN A 135 -11.47 -3.81 2.20
N ALA A 136 -12.44 -3.05 2.72
CA ALA A 136 -12.38 -1.60 2.72
C ALA A 136 -11.34 -1.06 3.73
N PHE A 137 -11.50 -1.38 5.02
CA PHE A 137 -10.61 -0.95 6.09
C PHE A 137 -9.60 -2.05 6.47
N PRO A 138 -8.29 -1.75 6.53
CA PRO A 138 -7.63 -0.52 6.09
C PRO A 138 -7.47 -0.47 4.57
N SER A 139 -7.18 0.70 3.99
CA SER A 139 -7.04 0.80 2.53
C SER A 139 -5.69 0.25 2.04
N MET A 140 -5.76 -0.75 1.15
CA MET A 140 -4.58 -1.28 0.45
C MET A 140 -3.88 -0.24 -0.40
N HIS A 141 -4.66 0.65 -1.03
CA HIS A 141 -4.11 1.72 -1.83
C HIS A 141 -3.17 2.62 -1.03
N LEU A 142 -3.53 2.88 0.23
CA LEU A 142 -2.75 3.74 1.09
C LEU A 142 -1.56 3.04 1.71
N TRP A 143 -1.70 1.81 2.25
CA TRP A 143 -0.52 1.19 2.85
C TRP A 143 0.56 0.90 1.82
N VAL A 144 0.22 0.47 0.61
CA VAL A 144 1.19 0.23 -0.46
C VAL A 144 1.85 1.55 -0.88
N THR A 145 1.05 2.56 -1.19
CA THR A 145 1.57 3.85 -1.67
C THR A 145 2.43 4.54 -0.62
N VAL A 146 2.00 4.58 0.64
CA VAL A 146 2.75 5.20 1.73
C VAL A 146 4.04 4.41 2.00
N THR A 147 4.02 3.08 2.01
CA THR A 147 5.24 2.27 2.13
C THR A 147 6.23 2.61 1.01
N ILE A 148 5.80 2.63 -0.26
CA ILE A 148 6.64 3.05 -1.39
C ILE A 148 7.20 4.46 -1.14
N THR A 149 6.35 5.43 -0.79
CA THR A 149 6.74 6.83 -0.58
C THR A 149 7.77 7.00 0.52
N LEU A 150 7.66 6.29 1.65
CA LEU A 150 8.63 6.35 2.74
C LEU A 150 10.02 5.88 2.28
N TYR A 151 10.10 4.70 1.68
CA TYR A 151 11.37 4.14 1.20
C TYR A 151 11.96 4.92 0.03
N TRP A 152 11.13 5.41 -0.89
CA TRP A 152 11.58 6.22 -2.03
C TRP A 152 12.02 7.62 -1.63
N SER A 153 11.38 8.22 -0.64
CA SER A 153 11.81 9.51 -0.07
C SER A 153 13.21 9.41 0.52
N TYR A 154 13.55 8.26 1.12
CA TYR A 154 14.91 8.01 1.59
C TYR A 154 15.87 7.68 0.44
N TRP A 155 15.47 6.81 -0.49
CA TRP A 155 16.34 6.36 -1.58
C TRP A 155 16.64 7.46 -2.62
N LYS A 156 15.66 8.32 -2.88
CA LYS A 156 15.68 9.36 -3.91
C LYS A 156 15.13 10.69 -3.34
N PRO A 157 15.84 11.34 -2.40
CA PRO A 157 15.34 12.50 -1.66
C PRO A 157 14.93 13.69 -2.54
N ARG A 158 15.58 13.87 -3.70
CA ARG A 158 15.20 14.89 -4.70
C ARG A 158 13.75 14.77 -5.20
N TRP A 159 13.14 13.59 -5.14
CA TRP A 159 11.74 13.36 -5.54
C TRP A 159 10.78 13.29 -4.36
N ARG A 160 11.24 13.47 -3.13
CA ARG A 160 10.43 13.31 -1.91
C ARG A 160 9.11 14.10 -1.98
N ILE A 161 9.17 15.37 -2.39
CA ILE A 161 7.97 16.21 -2.47
C ILE A 161 6.95 15.67 -3.48
N TRP A 162 7.42 15.15 -4.62
CA TRP A 162 6.58 14.56 -5.66
C TRP A 162 5.95 13.24 -5.22
N MET A 163 6.70 12.41 -4.46
CA MET A 163 6.18 11.15 -3.90
C MET A 163 5.07 11.39 -2.89
N TRP A 164 5.24 12.38 -2.01
CA TRP A 164 4.19 12.76 -1.07
C TRP A 164 2.99 13.43 -1.76
N GLY A 165 3.23 14.25 -2.80
CA GLY A 165 2.16 14.78 -3.65
C GLY A 165 1.34 13.68 -4.32
N ALA A 166 2.00 12.66 -4.89
CA ALA A 166 1.34 11.50 -5.46
C ALA A 166 0.56 10.69 -4.40
N THR A 167 1.10 10.57 -3.18
CA THR A 167 0.40 9.89 -2.07
C THR A 167 -0.89 10.60 -1.70
N ILE A 168 -0.86 11.94 -1.61
CA ILE A 168 -2.07 12.75 -1.37
C ILE A 168 -3.06 12.58 -2.52
N LEU A 169 -2.58 12.57 -3.77
CA LEU A 169 -3.44 12.36 -4.93
C LEU A 169 -4.14 10.99 -4.89
N VAL A 170 -3.42 9.93 -4.49
CA VAL A 170 -4.00 8.58 -4.30
C VAL A 170 -4.98 8.57 -3.12
N ALA A 171 -4.66 9.24 -2.01
CA ALA A 171 -5.59 9.36 -0.87
C ALA A 171 -6.90 10.00 -1.30
N LEU A 172 -6.84 11.14 -1.99
CA LEU A 172 -8.01 11.84 -2.50
C LEU A 172 -8.75 11.00 -3.54
N SER A 173 -8.03 10.30 -4.42
CA SER A 173 -8.68 9.48 -5.45
C SER A 173 -9.51 8.36 -4.86
N THR A 174 -9.05 7.71 -3.79
CA THR A 174 -9.79 6.61 -3.16
C THR A 174 -11.14 7.05 -2.59
N VAL A 175 -11.20 8.23 -1.95
CA VAL A 175 -12.45 8.74 -1.36
C VAL A 175 -13.35 9.41 -2.41
N LEU A 176 -12.79 10.23 -3.30
CA LEU A 176 -13.56 10.95 -4.32
C LEU A 176 -14.11 10.04 -5.43
N SER A 177 -13.48 8.88 -5.66
CA SER A 177 -14.01 7.83 -6.54
C SER A 177 -14.95 6.84 -5.84
N GLY A 178 -15.30 7.08 -4.58
CA GLY A 178 -16.25 6.25 -3.83
C GLY A 178 -15.77 4.83 -3.55
N GLN A 179 -14.45 4.61 -3.48
CA GLN A 179 -13.87 3.28 -3.22
C GLN A 179 -13.61 3.05 -1.73
N HIS A 180 -13.36 4.11 -0.97
CA HIS A 180 -12.99 4.03 0.43
C HIS A 180 -13.61 5.16 1.25
N TRP A 181 -13.83 4.88 2.54
CA TRP A 181 -14.10 5.89 3.56
C TRP A 181 -12.82 6.58 4.02
N ILE A 182 -12.93 7.75 4.63
CA ILE A 182 -11.79 8.49 5.20
C ILE A 182 -11.05 7.64 6.23
N LEU A 183 -11.75 6.86 7.06
CA LEU A 183 -11.10 5.98 8.04
C LEU A 183 -10.28 4.88 7.37
N ASP A 184 -10.65 4.39 6.18
CA ASP A 184 -9.85 3.41 5.43
C ASP A 184 -8.49 4.01 5.03
N VAL A 185 -8.51 5.27 4.58
CA VAL A 185 -7.31 6.03 4.20
C VAL A 185 -6.39 6.23 5.39
N VAL A 186 -6.95 6.66 6.52
CA VAL A 186 -6.20 6.84 7.78
C VAL A 186 -5.63 5.51 8.26
N GLY A 187 -6.44 4.45 8.27
CA GLY A 187 -6.03 3.11 8.68
C GLY A 187 -4.91 2.55 7.81
N GLY A 188 -5.02 2.67 6.48
CA GLY A 188 -3.98 2.23 5.56
C GLY A 188 -2.67 3.01 5.74
N THR A 189 -2.75 4.32 5.93
CA THR A 189 -1.59 5.17 6.21
C THR A 189 -0.92 4.78 7.52
N PHE A 190 -1.70 4.63 8.60
CA PHE A 190 -1.20 4.23 9.90
C PHE A 190 -0.55 2.84 9.85
N LEU A 191 -1.19 1.87 9.19
CA LEU A 191 -0.64 0.53 9.02
C LEU A 191 0.70 0.56 8.28
N ALA A 192 0.82 1.38 7.22
CA ALA A 192 2.07 1.56 6.50
C ALA A 192 3.20 2.08 7.39
N ILE A 193 2.91 3.06 8.24
CA ILE A 193 3.87 3.65 9.17
C ILE A 193 4.30 2.61 10.20
N VAL A 194 3.36 1.87 10.80
CA VAL A 194 3.67 0.78 11.73
C VAL A 194 4.57 -0.25 11.06
N CYS A 195 4.22 -0.68 9.85
CA CYS A 195 4.98 -1.69 9.12
C CYS A 195 6.32 -1.19 8.61
N TYR A 196 6.49 0.12 8.39
CA TYR A 196 7.78 0.73 8.09
C TYR A 196 8.80 0.51 9.21
N TYR A 197 8.36 0.53 10.47
CA TYR A 197 9.20 0.20 11.63
C TYR A 197 9.30 -1.31 11.88
N LEU A 198 8.20 -2.06 11.69
CA LEU A 198 8.13 -3.48 12.00
C LEU A 198 8.82 -4.38 10.96
N GLY A 199 8.63 -4.13 9.67
CA GLY A 199 9.14 -4.97 8.58
C GLY A 199 10.64 -5.25 8.68
N PRO A 200 11.46 -4.22 8.95
CA PRO A 200 12.87 -4.45 9.17
C PRO A 200 13.18 -5.22 10.47
N MET A 201 12.37 -5.12 11.52
CA MET A 201 12.53 -6.00 12.69
C MET A 201 12.28 -7.47 12.34
N VAL A 202 11.27 -7.74 11.49
CA VAL A 202 10.95 -9.10 11.03
C VAL A 202 12.14 -9.72 10.28
N VAL A 203 12.75 -8.98 9.36
CA VAL A 203 13.94 -9.44 8.64
C VAL A 203 15.09 -9.76 9.61
N ALA A 204 15.28 -8.92 10.62
CA ALA A 204 16.33 -9.11 11.62
C ALA A 204 16.15 -10.40 12.44
N CYS A 205 14.90 -10.79 12.71
CA CYS A 205 14.57 -12.05 13.38
C CYS A 205 14.74 -13.28 12.49
N VAL A 206 14.42 -13.17 11.19
CA VAL A 206 14.44 -14.31 10.25
C VAL A 206 15.85 -14.57 9.67
N LEU A 207 16.71 -13.56 9.60
CA LEU A 207 18.08 -13.66 9.10
C LEU A 207 19.11 -13.31 10.20
N PRO A 208 19.25 -14.16 11.25
CA PRO A 208 20.20 -13.93 12.32
C PRO A 208 21.64 -13.91 11.76
N GLY A 209 22.35 -12.79 11.95
CA GLY A 209 23.69 -12.54 11.40
C GLY A 209 23.81 -11.31 10.49
N THR A 210 22.69 -10.69 10.09
CA THR A 210 22.64 -9.45 9.29
C THR A 210 22.58 -8.16 10.13
N LEU A 211 22.76 -8.29 11.45
CA LEU A 211 22.50 -7.25 12.45
C LEU A 211 23.81 -6.69 13.02
N HIS A 212 24.14 -5.45 12.66
CA HIS A 212 24.85 -4.55 13.58
C HIS A 212 24.42 -3.08 13.34
N SER A 213 24.03 -2.42 14.43
CA SER A 213 23.66 -1.00 14.61
C SER A 213 22.24 -0.56 14.18
N SER A 214 21.34 -0.54 15.17
CA SER A 214 20.01 0.11 15.25
C SER A 214 18.91 -0.29 14.25
N ILE A 215 17.89 -1.02 14.73
CA ILE A 215 16.69 -1.43 14.00
C ILE A 215 15.65 -0.28 13.87
N ARG A 216 16.08 0.94 13.56
CA ARG A 216 15.17 2.04 13.17
C ARG A 216 15.21 2.36 11.66
N PRO A 217 14.11 2.17 10.92
CA PRO A 217 14.08 2.43 9.48
C PRO A 217 14.57 3.84 9.18
N PRO A 218 15.06 4.10 7.96
CA PRO A 218 15.71 5.35 7.65
C PRO A 218 14.91 6.56 8.12
N SER A 219 15.49 7.42 8.95
CA SER A 219 14.81 8.61 9.42
C SER A 219 14.58 9.55 8.23
N THR A 220 13.34 9.69 7.80
CA THR A 220 12.93 10.92 7.14
C THR A 220 12.96 11.97 8.24
N GLU A 221 13.92 12.89 8.24
CA GLU A 221 13.76 14.13 9.00
C GLU A 221 12.46 14.75 8.47
N LEU A 222 11.41 14.66 9.28
CA LEU A 222 10.11 15.27 9.06
C LEU A 222 10.20 16.71 9.53
#